data_AF-A0A376FBQ7-F1
#
_entry.id   AF-A0A376FBQ7-F1
#
_cell.length_a   1.000
_cell.length_b   1.000
_cell.length_c   1.000
_cell.angle_alpha   90.00
_cell.angle_beta   90.00
_cell.angle_gamma   90.00
#
_symmetry.space_group_name_H-M   'P 1'
#
loop_
_entity.id
_entity.type
_entity.pdbx_description
1 polymer ?
#
loop_
_entity_poly.entity_id
_entity_poly.type
_entity_poly.pdbx_seq_one_letter_code
_entity_poly.pdbx_strand_id
1 'polypeptide(L)'
;MLDNTINTLREENVWYQDIDLDKPGAKLDARLHFPLRGNVTLGFRQLANARWPATPLYTLSINSAELAKAIAGDGVLNVRLKLCGGSKQEGPEAFELSDAWLQDGTPVAPDALTFKLNTLADRRHSGSHYWIDSGSVYLK
;
A
#
# COMPACT_ATOMS: atom_id res chain seq x y z
N MET A 1 -8.37 -8.23 -0.73
CA MET A 1 -8.46 -8.44 0.72
C MET A 1 -7.61 -9.65 1.11
N LEU A 2 -7.05 -9.67 2.32
CA LEU A 2 -6.38 -10.86 2.85
C LEU A 2 -7.41 -11.94 3.19
N ASP A 3 -6.99 -13.19 3.13
CA ASP A 3 -7.72 -14.26 3.78
C ASP A 3 -7.49 -14.20 5.30
N ASN A 4 -8.56 -14.03 6.08
CA ASN A 4 -8.49 -13.90 7.54
C ASN A 4 -8.06 -15.18 8.27
N THR A 5 -8.00 -16.32 7.60
CA THR A 5 -7.58 -17.60 8.19
C THR A 5 -6.08 -17.85 8.01
N ILE A 6 -5.46 -17.32 6.95
CA ILE A 6 -4.06 -17.62 6.60
C ILE A 6 -3.21 -16.38 6.30
N ASN A 7 -3.75 -15.15 6.38
CA ASN A 7 -3.05 -13.89 6.11
C ASN A 7 -2.30 -13.88 4.76
N THR A 8 -2.88 -14.52 3.74
CA THR A 8 -2.34 -14.54 2.37
C THR A 8 -3.18 -13.65 1.45
N LEU A 9 -2.54 -13.02 0.47
CA LEU A 9 -3.24 -12.30 -0.58
C LEU A 9 -3.90 -13.32 -1.53
N ARG A 10 -5.22 -13.21 -1.74
CA ARG A 10 -5.92 -14.06 -2.73
C ARG A 10 -5.58 -13.62 -4.15
N GLU A 11 -5.53 -14.56 -5.09
CA GLU A 11 -5.19 -14.28 -6.49
C GLU A 11 -6.11 -13.23 -7.12
N GLU A 12 -7.42 -13.24 -6.81
CA GLU A 12 -8.36 -12.22 -7.30
C GLU A 12 -8.03 -10.79 -6.85
N ASN A 13 -7.15 -10.64 -5.86
CA ASN A 13 -6.69 -9.36 -5.31
C ASN A 13 -5.25 -9.04 -5.71
N VAL A 14 -4.66 -9.79 -6.63
CA VAL A 14 -3.36 -9.51 -7.24
C VAL A 14 -3.60 -8.65 -8.48
N TRP A 15 -3.26 -7.37 -8.37
CA TRP A 15 -3.41 -6.40 -9.48
C TRP A 15 -2.14 -6.23 -10.29
N TYR A 16 -1.00 -6.34 -9.61
CA TYR A 16 0.31 -6.37 -10.25
C TYR A 16 1.00 -7.68 -9.90
N GLN A 17 1.56 -8.31 -10.92
CA GLN A 17 2.32 -9.54 -10.81
C GLN A 17 3.66 -9.36 -11.53
N ASP A 18 4.69 -10.05 -11.04
CA ASP A 18 6.02 -10.10 -11.66
C ASP A 18 6.62 -8.73 -12.00
N ILE A 19 6.40 -7.73 -11.13
CA ILE A 19 7.04 -6.43 -11.27
C ILE A 19 8.53 -6.58 -10.94
N ASP A 20 9.37 -6.35 -11.93
CA ASP A 20 10.81 -6.18 -11.73
C ASP A 20 11.10 -4.75 -11.26
N LEU A 21 11.26 -4.59 -9.94
CA LEU A 21 11.59 -3.32 -9.29
C LEU A 21 13.08 -2.99 -9.34
N ASP A 22 13.93 -3.91 -9.79
CA ASP A 22 15.38 -3.67 -9.92
C ASP A 22 15.72 -3.11 -11.30
N LYS A 23 14.84 -3.30 -12.29
CA LYS A 23 15.01 -2.79 -13.65
C LYS A 23 14.90 -1.26 -13.73
N PRO A 24 15.95 -0.56 -14.19
CA PRO A 24 15.88 0.87 -14.42
C PRO A 24 14.79 1.22 -15.43
N GLY A 25 13.99 2.24 -15.11
CA GLY A 25 12.90 2.70 -15.97
C GLY A 25 11.68 1.77 -16.05
N ALA A 26 11.54 0.81 -15.13
CA ALA A 26 10.31 0.03 -14.98
C ALA A 26 9.08 0.95 -14.83
N LYS A 27 7.95 0.52 -15.41
CA LYS A 27 6.67 1.25 -15.36
C LYS A 27 5.53 0.28 -15.04
N LEU A 28 4.54 0.78 -14.32
CA LEU A 28 3.28 0.07 -14.10
C LEU A 28 2.36 0.21 -15.30
N ASP A 29 1.43 -0.73 -15.48
CA ASP A 29 0.38 -0.61 -16.48
C ASP A 29 -0.54 0.58 -16.13
N ALA A 30 -0.51 1.61 -16.99
CA ALA A 30 -1.29 2.83 -16.80
C ALA A 30 -2.81 2.62 -16.93
N ARG A 31 -3.29 1.43 -17.32
CA ARG A 31 -4.73 1.14 -17.39
C ARG A 31 -5.28 0.67 -16.04
N LEU A 32 -4.42 0.11 -15.19
CA LEU A 32 -4.83 -0.41 -13.90
C LEU A 32 -5.18 0.73 -12.94
N HIS A 33 -6.26 0.55 -12.20
CA HIS A 33 -6.72 1.48 -11.17
C HIS A 33 -7.51 0.73 -10.11
N PHE A 34 -7.41 1.18 -8.87
CA PHE A 34 -8.00 0.51 -7.72
C PHE A 34 -9.31 1.21 -7.34
N PRO A 35 -10.45 0.51 -7.37
CA PRO A 35 -11.71 1.05 -6.85
C PRO A 35 -11.74 0.92 -5.33
N LEU A 36 -11.88 2.05 -4.63
CA LEU A 36 -11.80 2.17 -3.19
C LEU A 36 -13.07 2.81 -2.62
N ARG A 37 -13.48 2.35 -1.44
CA ARG A 37 -14.65 2.87 -0.70
C ARG A 37 -14.30 3.44 0.67
N GLY A 38 -13.03 3.79 0.87
CA GLY A 38 -12.54 4.29 2.14
C GLY A 38 -11.03 4.15 2.27
N ASN A 39 -10.55 4.35 3.49
CA ASN A 39 -9.16 4.09 3.84
C ASN A 39 -8.84 2.61 3.64
N VAL A 40 -7.69 2.31 3.03
CA VAL A 40 -7.36 0.96 2.61
C VAL A 40 -5.86 0.68 2.72
N THR A 41 -5.52 -0.59 2.94
CA THR A 41 -4.17 -1.09 2.78
C THR A 41 -3.94 -1.50 1.32
N LEU A 42 -2.91 -0.94 0.69
CA LEU A 42 -2.51 -1.26 -0.67
C LEU A 42 -1.19 -2.04 -0.66
N GLY A 43 -1.26 -3.27 -1.15
CA GLY A 43 -0.13 -4.18 -1.22
C GLY A 43 0.27 -4.79 0.13
N PHE A 44 0.92 -5.94 0.04
CA PHE A 44 1.48 -6.62 1.19
C PHE A 44 2.89 -7.11 0.85
N ARG A 45 3.81 -7.02 1.82
CA ARG A 45 5.08 -7.71 1.78
C ARG A 45 4.86 -9.12 2.30
N GLN A 46 4.94 -10.09 1.42
CA GLN A 46 4.83 -11.49 1.76
C GLN A 46 6.01 -12.24 1.15
N LEU A 47 6.73 -13.00 1.97
CA LEU A 47 7.67 -13.98 1.45
C LEU A 47 6.88 -15.13 0.83
N ALA A 48 7.46 -15.82 -0.16
CA ALA A 48 6.89 -17.04 -0.73
C ALA A 48 6.95 -18.22 0.27
N ASN A 49 6.30 -18.07 1.42
CA ASN A 49 6.29 -19.00 2.52
C ASN A 49 5.02 -18.80 3.36
N ALA A 50 4.17 -19.82 3.42
CA ALA A 50 2.88 -19.77 4.11
C ALA A 50 2.98 -19.53 5.63
N ARG A 51 4.15 -19.77 6.25
CA ARG A 51 4.34 -19.51 7.68
C ARG A 51 4.59 -18.04 8.01
N TRP A 52 4.94 -17.22 7.02
CA TRP A 52 5.21 -15.80 7.21
C TRP A 52 3.98 -14.99 6.79
N PRO A 53 3.30 -14.31 7.73
CA PRO A 53 2.12 -13.53 7.40
C PRO A 53 2.47 -12.35 6.50
N ALA A 54 1.57 -12.01 5.59
CA ALA A 54 1.73 -10.84 4.75
C ALA A 54 1.66 -9.56 5.60
N THR A 55 2.66 -8.68 5.49
CA THR A 55 2.69 -7.42 6.22
C THR A 55 2.17 -6.29 5.32
N PRO A 56 1.22 -5.45 5.78
CA PRO A 56 0.77 -4.26 5.06
C PRO A 56 1.93 -3.43 4.49
N LEU A 57 1.91 -3.14 3.19
CA LEU A 57 2.98 -2.38 2.54
C LEU A 57 2.66 -0.87 2.53
N TYR A 58 1.54 -0.46 1.93
CA TYR A 58 1.10 0.94 1.93
C TYR A 58 -0.27 1.11 2.59
N THR A 59 -0.50 2.30 3.14
CA THR A 59 -1.81 2.76 3.59
C THR A 59 -2.23 3.97 2.77
N LEU A 60 -3.43 3.90 2.17
CA LEU A 60 -4.11 5.06 1.60
C LEU A 60 -5.17 5.56 2.60
N SER A 61 -5.11 6.84 2.92
CA SER A 61 -6.07 7.52 3.78
C SER A 61 -6.72 8.69 3.05
N ILE A 62 -8.02 8.89 3.29
CA ILE A 62 -8.77 10.05 2.85
C ILE A 62 -8.68 11.13 3.93
N ASN A 63 -8.15 12.29 3.56
CA ASN A 63 -7.93 13.41 4.47
C ASN A 63 -9.10 14.42 4.44
N SER A 64 -9.81 14.54 3.31
CA SER A 64 -10.92 15.48 3.14
C SER A 64 -12.23 14.91 3.68
N ALA A 65 -12.93 15.71 4.48
CA ALA A 65 -14.25 15.35 4.99
C ALA A 65 -15.31 15.34 3.88
N GLU A 66 -15.21 16.22 2.89
CA GLU A 66 -16.11 16.22 1.73
C GLU A 66 -15.94 14.95 0.91
N LEU A 67 -14.69 14.58 0.61
CA LEU A 67 -14.38 13.35 -0.12
C LEU A 67 -14.83 12.11 0.65
N ALA A 68 -14.60 12.06 1.97
CA ALA A 68 -15.05 10.97 2.81
C ALA A 68 -16.58 10.83 2.77
N LYS A 69 -17.34 11.93 2.79
CA LYS A 69 -18.81 11.90 2.66
C LYS A 69 -19.28 11.41 1.29
N ALA A 70 -18.62 11.85 0.21
CA ALA A 70 -18.95 11.40 -1.15
C ALA A 70 -18.77 9.89 -1.30
N ILE A 71 -17.73 9.33 -0.68
CA ILE A 71 -17.42 7.90 -0.72
C ILE A 71 -18.32 7.10 0.23
N ALA A 72 -18.66 7.63 1.41
CA ALA A 72 -19.44 6.93 2.43
C ALA A 72 -20.91 6.65 2.05
N GLY A 73 -21.43 7.31 1.01
CA GLY A 73 -22.69 6.91 0.37
C GLY A 73 -22.46 5.65 -0.48
N ASP A 74 -22.45 5.81 -1.79
CA ASP A 74 -22.13 4.77 -2.78
C ASP A 74 -20.96 5.14 -3.70
N GLY A 75 -20.24 6.22 -3.39
CA GLY A 75 -19.14 6.71 -4.20
C GLY A 75 -17.97 5.74 -4.23
N VAL A 76 -17.40 5.52 -5.42
CA VAL A 76 -16.14 4.79 -5.60
C VAL A 76 -15.04 5.78 -5.97
N LEU A 77 -13.96 5.76 -5.19
CA LEU A 77 -12.71 6.45 -5.49
C LEU A 77 -11.82 5.52 -6.30
N ASN A 78 -11.47 5.90 -7.52
CA ASN A 78 -10.46 5.22 -8.31
C ASN A 78 -9.11 5.89 -8.10
N VAL A 79 -8.07 5.09 -7.87
CA VAL A 79 -6.69 5.58 -7.77
C VAL A 79 -5.78 4.80 -8.69
N ARG A 80 -4.74 5.45 -9.21
CA ARG A 80 -3.69 4.83 -10.01
C ARG A 80 -2.34 5.04 -9.36
N LEU A 81 -1.49 4.01 -9.43
CA LEU A 81 -0.12 4.08 -8.92
C LEU A 81 0.88 4.25 -10.06
N LYS A 82 2.00 4.88 -9.76
CA LYS A 82 3.21 4.91 -10.56
C LYS A 82 4.41 4.51 -9.71
N LEU A 83 5.49 4.11 -10.36
CA LEU A 83 6.79 3.93 -9.73
C LEU A 83 7.52 5.28 -9.72
N CYS A 84 8.26 5.57 -8.65
CA CYS A 84 9.07 6.77 -8.49
C CYS A 84 10.42 6.45 -7.83
N GLY A 85 11.32 7.43 -7.84
CA GLY A 85 12.71 7.26 -7.41
C GLY A 85 13.53 6.47 -8.44
N GLY A 86 14.70 6.00 -8.00
CA GLY A 86 15.66 5.31 -8.85
C GLY A 86 16.44 6.23 -9.77
N SER A 87 17.31 5.63 -10.59
CA SER A 87 18.22 6.35 -11.48
C SER A 87 18.29 5.68 -12.85
N LYS A 88 19.23 6.09 -13.70
CA LYS A 88 19.48 5.39 -14.98
C LYS A 88 20.08 3.99 -14.76
N GLN A 89 20.60 3.73 -13.56
CA GLN A 89 21.34 2.52 -13.21
C GLN A 89 20.62 1.70 -12.14
N GLU A 90 19.74 2.33 -11.36
CA GLU A 90 18.97 1.69 -10.29
C GLU A 90 17.49 1.66 -10.65
N GLY A 91 16.82 0.59 -10.25
CA GLY A 91 15.37 0.47 -10.33
C GLY A 91 14.63 1.46 -9.42
N PRO A 92 13.30 1.56 -9.56
CA PRO A 92 12.48 2.44 -8.73
C PRO A 92 12.52 2.06 -7.24
N GLU A 93 12.38 3.08 -6.39
CA GLU A 93 12.50 2.92 -4.93
C GLU A 93 11.15 2.86 -4.22
N ALA A 94 10.09 3.42 -4.83
CA ALA A 94 8.78 3.51 -4.21
C ALA A 94 7.63 3.56 -5.22
N PHE A 95 6.43 3.35 -4.68
CA PHE A 95 5.17 3.65 -5.35
C PHE A 95 4.67 5.04 -4.92
N GLU A 96 4.03 5.72 -5.86
CA GLU A 96 3.33 6.99 -5.65
C GLU A 96 1.93 6.96 -6.28
N LEU A 97 1.04 7.81 -5.77
CA LEU A 97 -0.20 8.13 -6.48
C LEU A 97 0.15 8.92 -7.74
N SER A 98 -0.40 8.47 -8.87
CA SER A 98 -0.33 9.20 -10.14
C SER A 98 -1.59 10.02 -10.35
N ASP A 99 -2.76 9.39 -10.21
CA ASP A 99 -4.07 9.99 -10.44
C ASP A 99 -5.07 9.46 -9.40
N ALA A 100 -6.09 10.28 -9.11
CA ALA A 100 -7.25 9.90 -8.32
C ALA A 100 -8.51 10.59 -8.87
N TRP A 101 -9.62 9.86 -8.97
CA TRP A 101 -10.89 10.36 -9.48
C TRP A 101 -12.09 9.59 -8.90
N LEU A 102 -13.24 10.25 -8.82
CA LEU A 102 -14.50 9.60 -8.43
C LEU A 102 -15.10 8.81 -9.60
N GLN A 103 -16.06 7.93 -9.31
CA GLN A 103 -16.74 7.11 -10.32
C GLN A 103 -17.38 7.90 -11.46
N ASP A 104 -17.80 9.14 -11.21
CA ASP A 104 -18.35 10.05 -12.21
C ASP A 104 -17.29 10.74 -13.09
N GLY A 105 -16.00 10.45 -12.85
CA GLY A 105 -14.86 11.04 -13.56
C GLY A 105 -14.31 12.32 -12.90
N THR A 106 -14.92 12.81 -11.82
CA THR A 106 -14.44 14.02 -11.14
C THR A 106 -13.05 13.80 -10.56
N PRO A 107 -12.04 14.62 -10.93
CA PRO A 107 -10.69 14.48 -10.40
C PRO A 107 -10.65 14.82 -8.90
N VAL A 108 -9.82 14.08 -8.16
CA VAL A 108 -9.60 14.29 -6.73
C VAL A 108 -8.28 15.01 -6.51
N ALA A 109 -8.31 16.06 -5.69
CA ALA A 109 -7.12 16.83 -5.37
C ALA A 109 -6.08 15.98 -4.61
N PRO A 110 -4.78 16.09 -4.92
CA PRO A 110 -3.75 15.25 -4.29
C PRO A 110 -3.68 15.35 -2.76
N ASP A 111 -3.95 16.53 -2.20
CA ASP A 111 -3.95 16.80 -0.76
C ASP A 111 -5.14 16.18 0.00
N ALA A 112 -6.21 15.84 -0.72
CA ALA A 112 -7.35 15.11 -0.19
C ALA A 112 -7.01 13.65 0.18
N LEU A 113 -5.83 13.15 -0.23
CA LEU A 113 -5.37 11.79 -0.01
C LEU A 113 -3.97 11.77 0.63
N THR A 114 -3.72 10.78 1.49
CA THR A 114 -2.38 10.44 1.97
C THR A 114 -2.04 9.03 1.53
N PHE A 115 -0.93 8.83 0.82
CA PHE A 115 -0.38 7.52 0.51
C PHE A 115 0.94 7.33 1.23
N LYS A 116 1.00 6.37 2.15
CA LYS A 116 2.13 6.20 3.07
C LYS A 116 2.67 4.77 3.05
N LEU A 117 3.98 4.64 2.88
CA LEU A 117 4.70 3.38 3.11
C LEU A 117 4.67 3.05 4.61
N ASN A 118 4.20 1.85 4.95
CA ASN A 118 4.25 1.33 6.30
C ASN A 118 5.68 0.82 6.55
N THR A 119 6.48 1.54 7.33
CA THR A 119 7.86 1.11 7.67
C THR A 119 7.96 0.38 9.01
N LEU A 120 6.88 0.38 9.80
CA LEU A 120 6.75 -0.31 11.09
C LEU A 120 5.50 -1.18 11.10
N ALA A 121 5.48 -2.22 11.94
CA ALA A 121 4.26 -2.98 12.22
C ALA A 121 3.18 -2.02 12.74
N ASP A 122 1.97 -2.14 12.20
CA ASP A 122 0.85 -1.22 12.34
C ASP A 122 0.59 -0.80 13.82
N ARG A 123 0.45 0.52 14.05
CA ARG A 123 0.05 1.12 15.34
C ARG A 123 -1.34 0.69 15.81
N ARG A 124 -2.14 0.02 14.97
CA ARG A 124 -3.46 -0.52 15.35
C ARG A 124 -3.41 -1.77 16.22
N HIS A 125 -2.23 -2.34 16.47
CA HIS A 125 -2.04 -3.30 17.55
C HIS A 125 -1.45 -2.57 18.76
N SER A 126 -2.28 -2.33 19.79
CA SER A 126 -1.84 -1.88 21.11
C SER A 126 -0.96 -2.92 21.85
N GLY A 127 -0.34 -3.84 21.12
CA GLY A 127 0.49 -4.94 21.59
C GLY A 127 1.71 -5.21 20.70
N SER A 128 2.15 -4.26 19.86
CA SER A 128 3.50 -4.31 19.26
C SER A 128 4.54 -4.04 20.35
N HIS A 129 4.73 -5.02 21.23
CA HIS A 129 5.90 -5.15 22.06
C HIS A 129 7.06 -5.52 21.14
N TYR A 130 7.83 -4.54 20.71
CA TYR A 130 9.20 -4.82 20.29
C TYR A 130 9.88 -5.45 21.50
N TRP A 131 10.43 -6.66 21.35
CA TRP A 131 11.47 -7.09 22.27
C TRP A 131 12.65 -6.15 22.01
N ILE A 132 12.88 -5.22 22.92
CA ILE A 132 14.20 -4.62 23.08
C ILE A 132 15.07 -5.77 23.59
N ASP A 133 15.75 -6.44 22.68
CA ASP A 133 16.98 -7.13 23.05
C ASP A 133 18.02 -6.03 23.25
N SER A 134 18.29 -5.67 24.51
CA SER A 134 19.33 -4.70 24.84
C SER A 134 20.73 -5.23 24.55
N GLY A 135 20.89 -6.47 24.04
CA GLY A 135 22.16 -7.04 23.60
C GLY A 135 23.28 -6.98 24.64
N SER A 136 22.94 -6.82 25.92
CA SER A 136 23.92 -6.63 26.98
C SER A 136 24.37 -8.00 27.46
N VAL A 137 25.40 -8.52 26.79
CA VAL A 137 26.17 -9.65 27.29
C VAL A 137 27.09 -9.13 28.39
N TYR A 138 26.73 -9.37 29.65
CA TYR A 138 27.65 -9.14 30.75
C TYR A 138 28.70 -10.25 30.74
N LEU A 139 29.97 -9.86 30.68
CA LEU A 139 31.10 -10.77 30.89
C LEU A 139 31.03 -11.32 32.32
N LYS A 140 31.21 -12.64 32.46
CA LYS A 140 31.26 -13.34 33.75
C LYS A 140 32.67 -13.31 34.33
#